data_AF-A0A962QUQ2-F1
#
_entry.id   AF-A0A962QUQ2-F1
#
_cell.length_a   1.000
_cell.length_b   1.000
_cell.length_c   1.000
_cell.angle_alpha   90.00
_cell.angle_beta   90.00
_cell.angle_gamma   90.00
#
_symmetry.space_group_name_H-M   'P 1'
#
loop_
_entity.id
_entity.type
_entity.pdbx_description
1 polymer ?
#
loop_
_entity_poly.entity_id
_entity_poly.type
_entity_poly.pdbx_seq_one_letter_code
_entity_poly.pdbx_strand_id
1 'polypeptide(L)'
;MKSLPRILLVALALATSACRQPLAIQGEGDIIELNRGERGCALEEFRAGWSRCAVNEVSDSESLVYRALPRAGWRFSHWDGFCARDSLGDDCHKNYDRAWIQWWDETYPDEELAPLTAVFTPDDGAPAAQNYIASRFGAVGKVGFAALLDMLFAQDGSYRITVQQASTRADFDRSPASFRRQSDSLLLAGPTPDTLLASGAATAAGDFLTLVDTDTSDGEVSVSYLMAEQAQAQQAAFNGTYYCGHILSNGQALYFRATVNGKGSGSLFILRNRLNGANQASMAYSVSEDGTTTVDYAGIRLAGSLSPDGSVFTATQVASSLQGAAICVRASGNKMVSNVAGSYYGAWMSTQPVSGVTELTLDSRGQTTETVLRDSLGGRGYSLGQNFMLVKGSGEIETRDANGAVSPDGRVMFVVQTDPGKFPTLIVYVRKT
;
A
#
# COMPACT_ATOMS: atom_id res chain seq x y z
N MET A 1 -68.83 -33.60 10.58
CA MET A 1 -67.51 -34.15 10.20
C MET A 1 -66.86 -33.18 9.21
N LYS A 2 -65.67 -32.67 9.55
CA LYS A 2 -64.49 -32.33 8.69
C LYS A 2 -64.79 -31.56 7.37
N SER A 3 -64.23 -30.38 7.07
CA SER A 3 -62.82 -29.97 7.14
C SER A 3 -62.64 -28.49 6.73
N LEU A 4 -61.73 -27.76 7.37
CA LEU A 4 -60.86 -26.72 6.76
C LEU A 4 -59.54 -27.41 6.33
N PRO A 5 -58.56 -26.78 5.64
CA PRO A 5 -58.51 -25.58 4.79
C PRO A 5 -57.68 -25.79 3.48
N ARG A 6 -57.48 -24.76 2.64
CA ARG A 6 -56.20 -24.59 1.89
C ARG A 6 -55.99 -23.15 1.43
N ILE A 7 -55.09 -22.49 2.16
CA ILE A 7 -54.34 -21.29 1.80
C ILE A 7 -53.40 -21.65 0.64
N LEU A 8 -53.36 -20.84 -0.42
CA LEU A 8 -52.27 -20.84 -1.40
C LEU A 8 -51.57 -19.47 -1.32
N LEU A 9 -50.51 -19.41 -0.52
CA LEU A 9 -49.48 -18.37 -0.59
C LEU A 9 -48.66 -18.63 -1.85
N VAL A 10 -48.78 -17.76 -2.87
CA VAL A 10 -47.76 -17.64 -3.91
C VAL A 10 -46.79 -16.57 -3.44
N ALA A 11 -45.72 -17.00 -2.75
CA ALA A 11 -44.55 -16.17 -2.55
C ALA A 11 -43.75 -16.19 -3.86
N LEU A 12 -43.74 -15.06 -4.56
CA LEU A 12 -42.91 -14.82 -5.73
C LEU A 12 -41.44 -14.76 -5.24
N ALA A 13 -40.72 -15.88 -5.35
CA ALA A 13 -39.27 -15.89 -5.22
C ALA A 13 -38.71 -15.12 -6.42
N LEU A 14 -38.26 -13.89 -6.20
CA LEU A 14 -37.32 -13.23 -7.10
C LEU A 14 -36.04 -14.07 -7.08
N ALA A 15 -35.86 -14.94 -8.06
CA ALA A 15 -34.59 -15.64 -8.27
C ALA A 15 -33.56 -14.57 -8.62
N THR A 16 -32.68 -14.26 -7.67
CA THR A 16 -31.47 -13.50 -7.94
C THR A 16 -30.53 -14.40 -8.71
N SER A 17 -30.40 -14.19 -10.02
CA SER A 17 -29.45 -14.93 -10.86
C SER A 17 -28.04 -14.66 -10.37
N ALA A 18 -27.32 -15.70 -9.98
CA ALA A 18 -25.96 -15.55 -9.49
C ALA A 18 -25.09 -16.74 -9.91
N CYS A 19 -23.95 -16.44 -10.51
CA CYS A 19 -22.98 -17.44 -10.88
C CYS A 19 -21.96 -17.64 -9.76
N ARG A 20 -21.61 -18.88 -9.45
CA ARG A 20 -20.58 -19.23 -8.47
C ARG A 20 -19.25 -19.43 -9.18
N GLN A 21 -18.26 -18.59 -8.85
CA GLN A 21 -16.92 -18.64 -9.42
C GLN A 21 -15.88 -18.88 -8.32
N PRO A 22 -15.64 -20.13 -7.90
CA PRO A 22 -14.71 -20.41 -6.81
C PRO A 22 -13.30 -19.86 -7.08
N LEU A 23 -12.61 -19.48 -6.00
CA LEU A 23 -11.20 -19.10 -5.98
C LEU A 23 -10.39 -20.24 -5.36
N ALA A 24 -9.31 -20.65 -6.02
CA ALA A 24 -8.43 -21.70 -5.54
C ALA A 24 -6.99 -21.23 -5.39
N ILE A 25 -6.28 -21.76 -4.39
CA ILE A 25 -4.89 -21.42 -4.10
C ILE A 25 -4.06 -22.70 -4.09
N GLN A 26 -2.98 -22.70 -4.88
CA GLN A 26 -1.95 -23.73 -4.85
C GLN A 26 -0.63 -23.12 -4.38
N GLY A 27 -0.06 -23.65 -3.29
CA GLY A 27 1.12 -23.05 -2.63
C GLY A 27 0.74 -22.12 -1.48
N GLU A 28 1.59 -21.16 -1.14
CA GLU A 28 1.33 -20.16 -0.07
C GLU A 28 1.23 -18.74 -0.67
N GLY A 29 0.00 -18.25 -0.77
CA GLY A 29 -0.31 -16.92 -1.26
C GLY A 29 -1.77 -16.58 -0.99
N ASP A 30 -2.16 -15.36 -1.33
CA ASP A 30 -3.54 -14.89 -1.25
C ASP A 30 -4.02 -14.46 -2.64
N ILE A 31 -5.33 -14.42 -2.82
CA ILE A 31 -5.98 -13.76 -3.97
C ILE A 31 -6.68 -12.51 -3.45
N ILE A 32 -6.42 -11.35 -4.05
CA ILE A 32 -7.13 -10.12 -3.73
C ILE A 32 -7.87 -9.59 -4.95
N GLU A 33 -8.93 -8.84 -4.72
CA GLU A 33 -9.69 -8.16 -5.76
C GLU A 33 -9.29 -6.67 -5.78
N LEU A 34 -8.87 -6.15 -6.94
CA LEU A 34 -8.23 -4.83 -7.06
C LEU A 34 -9.21 -3.66 -7.24
N ASN A 35 -10.43 -3.89 -7.72
CA ASN A 35 -11.37 -2.81 -8.05
C ASN A 35 -12.04 -2.26 -6.79
N ARG A 36 -12.50 -3.13 -5.88
CA ARG A 36 -13.20 -2.73 -4.64
C ARG A 36 -12.55 -3.24 -3.36
N GLY A 37 -11.76 -4.31 -3.44
CA GLY A 37 -11.20 -4.99 -2.27
C GLY A 37 -12.25 -5.80 -1.50
N GLU A 38 -13.29 -6.30 -2.15
CA GLU A 38 -14.40 -6.98 -1.45
C GLU A 38 -14.35 -8.52 -1.60
N ARG A 39 -13.79 -9.03 -2.71
CA ARG A 39 -13.98 -10.43 -3.15
C ARG A 39 -12.72 -11.29 -3.23
N GLY A 40 -11.68 -10.95 -2.47
CA GLY A 40 -10.50 -11.81 -2.40
C GLY A 40 -10.75 -13.15 -1.70
N CYS A 41 -9.68 -13.95 -1.59
CA CYS A 41 -9.58 -15.13 -0.76
C CYS A 41 -8.17 -15.21 -0.14
N ALA A 42 -8.06 -15.08 1.18
CA ALA A 42 -6.82 -15.36 1.90
C ALA A 42 -6.58 -16.87 2.05
N LEU A 43 -5.33 -17.31 2.18
CA LEU A 43 -5.00 -18.73 2.30
C LEU A 43 -5.71 -19.44 3.47
N GLU A 44 -5.86 -18.79 4.62
CA GLU A 44 -6.56 -19.37 5.76
C GLU A 44 -8.05 -19.50 5.49
N GLU A 45 -8.65 -18.51 4.81
CA GLU A 45 -10.07 -18.53 4.41
C GLU A 45 -10.32 -19.66 3.40
N PHE A 46 -9.38 -19.85 2.45
CA PHE A 46 -9.40 -20.96 1.50
C PHE A 46 -9.34 -22.31 2.22
N ARG A 47 -8.37 -22.49 3.12
CA ARG A 47 -8.20 -23.72 3.92
C ARG A 47 -9.40 -23.99 4.83
N ALA A 48 -10.06 -22.94 5.30
CA ALA A 48 -11.26 -23.03 6.12
C ALA A 48 -12.56 -23.16 5.31
N GLY A 49 -12.50 -23.16 3.98
CA GLY A 49 -13.67 -23.30 3.10
C GLY A 49 -14.66 -22.15 3.21
N TRP A 50 -14.20 -20.93 3.45
CA TRP A 50 -15.09 -19.77 3.58
C TRP A 50 -15.87 -19.52 2.29
N SER A 51 -17.13 -19.13 2.40
CA SER A 51 -18.03 -18.94 1.25
C SER A 51 -17.50 -17.94 0.23
N ARG A 52 -16.78 -16.92 0.66
CA ARG A 52 -16.12 -15.97 -0.24
C ARG A 52 -15.05 -16.58 -1.16
N CYS A 53 -14.49 -17.73 -0.79
CA CYS A 53 -13.52 -18.47 -1.58
C CYS A 53 -14.22 -19.58 -2.36
N ALA A 54 -15.04 -20.36 -1.65
CA ALA A 54 -15.71 -21.54 -2.22
C ALA A 54 -16.86 -21.18 -3.17
N VAL A 55 -17.56 -20.08 -2.93
CA VAL A 55 -18.72 -19.64 -3.72
C VAL A 55 -18.36 -18.44 -4.59
N ASN A 56 -17.80 -17.39 -3.98
CA ASN A 56 -17.41 -16.12 -4.63
C ASN A 56 -18.46 -15.66 -5.67
N GLU A 57 -19.66 -15.37 -5.15
CA GLU A 57 -20.88 -15.20 -5.92
C GLU A 57 -20.88 -13.92 -6.77
N VAL A 58 -21.25 -14.05 -8.05
CA VAL A 58 -21.34 -12.97 -9.05
C VAL A 58 -22.79 -12.83 -9.50
N SER A 59 -23.44 -11.71 -9.18
CA SER A 59 -24.90 -11.56 -9.33
C SER A 59 -25.36 -10.48 -10.32
N ASP A 60 -24.43 -9.74 -10.94
CA ASP A 60 -24.75 -8.73 -11.96
C ASP A 60 -23.57 -8.56 -12.93
N SER A 61 -23.75 -7.69 -13.93
CA SER A 61 -22.67 -7.28 -14.82
C SER A 61 -21.55 -6.63 -14.02
N GLU A 62 -20.37 -7.22 -14.07
CA GLU A 62 -19.23 -6.73 -13.33
C GLU A 62 -17.91 -7.10 -14.02
N SER A 63 -16.95 -6.21 -13.84
CA SER A 63 -15.57 -6.45 -14.19
C SER A 63 -14.80 -6.66 -12.88
N LEU A 64 -14.11 -7.79 -12.78
CA LEU A 64 -13.28 -8.17 -11.65
C LEU A 64 -11.82 -8.26 -12.13
N VAL A 65 -10.92 -7.74 -11.29
CA VAL A 65 -9.49 -7.92 -11.48
C VAL A 65 -8.94 -8.54 -10.21
N TYR A 66 -8.49 -9.78 -10.32
CA TYR A 66 -7.86 -10.50 -9.24
C TYR A 66 -6.35 -10.43 -9.36
N ARG A 67 -5.66 -10.19 -8.24
CA ARG A 67 -4.20 -10.27 -8.15
C ARG A 67 -3.80 -11.37 -7.20
N ALA A 68 -2.86 -12.18 -7.65
CA ALA A 68 -2.23 -13.19 -6.82
C ALA A 68 -1.09 -12.57 -6.03
N LEU A 69 -1.07 -12.81 -4.72
CA LEU A 69 -0.11 -12.21 -3.81
C LEU A 69 0.67 -13.27 -3.07
N PRO A 70 1.96 -13.43 -3.37
CA PRO A 70 2.76 -14.39 -2.65
C PRO A 70 2.95 -13.99 -1.18
N ARG A 71 3.03 -15.00 -0.32
CA ARG A 71 3.48 -14.82 1.08
C ARG A 71 5.00 -14.80 1.15
N ALA A 72 5.54 -14.45 2.33
CA ALA A 72 6.98 -14.45 2.56
C ALA A 72 7.60 -15.81 2.21
N GLY A 73 8.67 -15.80 1.40
CA GLY A 73 9.35 -16.99 0.90
C GLY A 73 8.62 -17.70 -0.26
N TRP A 74 7.61 -17.06 -0.86
CA TRP A 74 6.91 -17.56 -2.03
C TRP A 74 6.89 -16.50 -3.12
N ARG A 75 6.66 -16.93 -4.36
CA ARG A 75 6.44 -16.05 -5.51
C ARG A 75 5.23 -16.54 -6.28
N PHE A 76 4.52 -15.61 -6.91
CA PHE A 76 3.48 -15.97 -7.85
C PHE A 76 4.11 -16.59 -9.10
N SER A 77 3.54 -17.68 -9.58
CA SER A 77 4.01 -18.38 -10.78
C SER A 77 3.11 -18.07 -11.97
N HIS A 78 1.82 -18.38 -11.87
CA HIS A 78 0.84 -18.17 -12.93
C HIS A 78 -0.58 -18.42 -12.41
N TRP A 79 -1.56 -17.99 -13.20
CA TRP A 79 -2.95 -18.36 -13.04
C TRP A 79 -3.25 -19.62 -13.84
N ASP A 80 -4.04 -20.54 -13.27
CA ASP A 80 -4.54 -21.74 -13.93
C ASP A 80 -6.08 -21.70 -14.08
N GLY A 81 -6.63 -22.62 -14.87
CA GLY A 81 -8.07 -22.71 -15.14
C GLY A 81 -8.55 -21.60 -16.07
N PHE A 82 -9.73 -21.05 -15.80
CA PHE A 82 -10.31 -20.02 -16.66
C PHE A 82 -9.52 -18.71 -16.66
N CYS A 83 -8.68 -18.45 -15.66
CA CYS A 83 -7.81 -17.27 -15.66
C CYS A 83 -6.60 -17.40 -16.59
N ALA A 84 -6.12 -18.62 -16.88
CA ALA A 84 -4.82 -18.83 -17.54
C ALA A 84 -4.68 -18.11 -18.90
N ARG A 85 -5.78 -18.01 -19.67
CA ARG A 85 -5.77 -17.36 -21.00
C ARG A 85 -5.97 -15.85 -20.96
N ASP A 86 -6.63 -15.35 -19.93
CA ASP A 86 -7.04 -13.95 -19.81
C ASP A 86 -6.11 -13.13 -18.91
N SER A 87 -5.12 -13.78 -18.28
CA SER A 87 -4.17 -13.14 -17.39
C SER A 87 -3.12 -12.33 -18.16
N LEU A 88 -2.98 -11.06 -17.78
CA LEU A 88 -1.90 -10.18 -18.22
C LEU A 88 -0.94 -10.01 -17.04
N GLY A 89 0.17 -10.76 -17.06
CA GLY A 89 1.11 -10.79 -15.94
C GLY A 89 0.49 -11.42 -14.69
N ASP A 90 0.54 -10.71 -13.56
CA ASP A 90 0.09 -11.21 -12.24
C ASP A 90 -1.42 -11.10 -12.01
N ASP A 91 -2.13 -10.44 -12.94
CA ASP A 91 -3.55 -10.13 -12.80
C ASP A 91 -4.42 -11.06 -13.66
N CYS A 92 -5.50 -11.56 -13.06
CA CYS A 92 -6.58 -12.22 -13.78
C CYS A 92 -7.76 -11.27 -13.98
N HIS A 93 -8.11 -11.02 -15.23
CA HIS A 93 -9.24 -10.19 -15.61
C HIS A 93 -10.46 -11.06 -15.92
N LYS A 94 -11.61 -10.72 -15.32
CA LYS A 94 -12.89 -11.36 -15.62
C LYS A 94 -13.99 -10.34 -15.82
N ASN A 95 -14.75 -10.51 -16.90
CA ASN A 95 -15.92 -9.71 -17.20
C ASN A 95 -17.11 -10.65 -17.27
N TYR A 96 -18.06 -10.43 -16.37
CA TYR A 96 -19.35 -11.10 -16.40
C TYR A 96 -20.37 -10.10 -16.91
N ASP A 97 -21.12 -10.49 -17.94
CA ASP A 97 -22.31 -9.76 -18.33
C ASP A 97 -23.55 -10.43 -17.72
N ARG A 98 -24.58 -9.62 -17.45
CA ARG A 98 -25.81 -10.12 -16.80
C ARG A 98 -26.49 -11.21 -17.64
N ALA A 99 -26.45 -11.10 -18.96
CA ALA A 99 -27.11 -12.05 -19.86
C ALA A 99 -26.47 -13.44 -19.76
N TRP A 100 -25.14 -13.49 -19.66
CA TRP A 100 -24.35 -14.69 -19.50
C TRP A 100 -24.54 -15.30 -18.13
N ILE A 101 -24.56 -14.50 -17.05
CA ILE A 101 -24.85 -14.99 -15.70
C ILE A 101 -26.24 -15.65 -15.66
N GLN A 102 -27.24 -14.97 -16.22
CA GLN A 102 -28.60 -15.49 -16.27
C GLN A 102 -28.68 -16.78 -17.10
N TRP A 103 -28.01 -16.80 -18.27
CA TRP A 103 -27.95 -18.00 -19.10
C TRP A 103 -27.26 -19.17 -18.39
N TRP A 104 -26.17 -18.92 -17.66
CA TRP A 104 -25.47 -19.94 -16.89
C TRP A 104 -26.36 -20.52 -15.79
N ASP A 105 -27.00 -19.66 -15.00
CA ASP A 105 -27.89 -20.06 -13.90
C ASP A 105 -29.11 -20.86 -14.41
N GLU A 106 -29.68 -20.48 -15.55
CA GLU A 106 -30.77 -21.21 -16.19
C GLU A 106 -30.34 -22.56 -16.79
N THR A 107 -29.12 -22.65 -17.32
CA THR A 107 -28.62 -23.83 -18.03
C THR A 107 -27.97 -24.84 -17.09
N TYR A 108 -27.30 -24.37 -16.04
CA TYR A 108 -26.47 -25.15 -15.12
C TYR A 108 -26.74 -24.74 -13.65
N PRO A 109 -27.98 -24.88 -13.15
CA PRO A 109 -28.39 -24.36 -11.83
C PRO A 109 -27.64 -24.97 -10.64
N ASP A 110 -27.04 -26.15 -10.83
CA ASP A 110 -26.32 -26.89 -9.79
C ASP A 110 -24.81 -27.05 -10.10
N GLU A 111 -24.29 -26.43 -11.18
CA GLU A 111 -22.87 -26.51 -11.52
C GLU A 111 -22.11 -25.22 -11.18
N GLU A 112 -20.96 -25.39 -10.53
CA GLU A 112 -20.01 -24.32 -10.26
C GLU A 112 -19.06 -24.16 -11.45
N LEU A 113 -18.64 -22.93 -11.74
CA LEU A 113 -17.56 -22.71 -12.70
C LEU A 113 -16.27 -23.35 -12.18
N ALA A 114 -15.40 -23.78 -13.09
CA ALA A 114 -14.07 -24.22 -12.71
C ALA A 114 -13.35 -23.08 -11.98
N PRO A 115 -12.60 -23.37 -10.91
CA PRO A 115 -12.02 -22.34 -10.06
C PRO A 115 -11.03 -21.45 -10.81
N LEU A 116 -10.92 -20.21 -10.35
CA LEU A 116 -9.81 -19.32 -10.70
C LEU A 116 -8.65 -19.66 -9.76
N THR A 117 -7.64 -20.36 -10.28
CA THR A 117 -6.56 -20.90 -9.45
C THR A 117 -5.32 -20.03 -9.52
N ALA A 118 -4.87 -19.48 -8.40
CA ALA A 118 -3.56 -18.83 -8.29
C ALA A 118 -2.51 -19.86 -7.86
N VAL A 119 -1.43 -19.99 -8.64
CA VAL A 119 -0.33 -20.91 -8.36
C VAL A 119 0.87 -20.14 -7.84
N PHE A 120 1.32 -20.50 -6.64
CA PHE A 120 2.49 -19.98 -5.96
C PHE A 120 3.55 -21.08 -5.83
N THR A 121 4.81 -20.70 -6.02
CA THR A 121 5.96 -21.58 -5.82
C THR A 121 6.89 -20.97 -4.77
N PRO A 122 7.68 -21.78 -4.03
CA PRO A 122 8.70 -21.25 -3.15
C PRO A 122 9.59 -20.26 -3.91
N ASP A 123 9.93 -19.15 -3.27
CA ASP A 123 10.87 -18.19 -3.80
C ASP A 123 12.29 -18.70 -3.51
N ASP A 124 12.97 -19.18 -4.55
CA ASP A 124 14.24 -19.91 -4.47
C ASP A 124 15.48 -18.99 -4.42
N GLY A 125 15.28 -17.67 -4.37
CA GLY A 125 16.36 -16.74 -4.08
C GLY A 125 15.89 -15.30 -4.00
N ALA A 126 16.30 -14.62 -2.92
CA ALA A 126 16.15 -13.18 -2.82
C ALA A 126 16.88 -12.49 -4.00
N PRO A 127 16.36 -11.37 -4.53
CA PRO A 127 16.97 -10.71 -5.68
C PRO A 127 18.43 -10.36 -5.36
N ALA A 128 19.32 -10.44 -6.35
CA ALA A 128 20.72 -10.09 -6.16
C ALA A 128 20.87 -8.65 -5.64
N ALA A 129 21.91 -8.41 -4.85
CA ALA A 129 22.25 -7.05 -4.41
C ALA A 129 22.51 -6.16 -5.64
N GLN A 130 22.00 -4.94 -5.59
CA GLN A 130 21.98 -4.01 -6.73
C GLN A 130 22.59 -2.68 -6.32
N ASN A 131 23.48 -2.14 -7.15
CA ASN A 131 24.14 -0.86 -6.90
C ASN A 131 23.40 0.24 -7.67
N TYR A 132 23.18 1.39 -7.04
CA TYR A 132 22.62 2.55 -7.72
C TYR A 132 23.54 3.75 -7.53
N ILE A 133 23.64 4.58 -8.57
CA ILE A 133 24.35 5.85 -8.52
C ILE A 133 23.34 6.93 -8.86
N ALA A 134 23.02 7.80 -7.90
CA ALA A 134 22.22 8.99 -8.19
C ALA A 134 23.11 10.02 -8.90
N SER A 135 22.69 10.43 -10.09
CA SER A 135 23.49 11.27 -10.99
C SER A 135 22.99 12.71 -11.11
N ARG A 136 21.71 12.96 -10.80
CA ARG A 136 21.06 14.28 -10.89
C ARG A 136 19.90 14.42 -9.92
N PHE A 137 19.68 15.64 -9.42
CA PHE A 137 18.56 16.05 -8.58
C PHE A 137 17.87 17.28 -9.21
N GLY A 138 16.54 17.23 -9.37
CA GLY A 138 15.70 18.36 -9.77
C GLY A 138 14.69 18.72 -8.67
N ALA A 139 14.43 20.02 -8.45
CA ALA A 139 13.44 20.47 -7.47
C ALA A 139 12.40 21.37 -8.12
N VAL A 140 11.12 21.18 -7.79
CA VAL A 140 10.01 22.06 -8.20
C VAL A 140 9.19 22.45 -6.96
N GLY A 141 9.27 23.71 -6.51
CA GLY A 141 8.47 24.23 -5.39
C GLY A 141 9.22 25.14 -4.40
N LYS A 142 8.51 25.65 -3.39
CA LYS A 142 9.12 26.38 -2.25
C LYS A 142 9.80 25.37 -1.33
N VAL A 143 11.09 25.59 -1.08
CA VAL A 143 11.98 24.74 -0.29
C VAL A 143 11.71 24.94 1.22
N GLY A 144 11.68 23.86 2.02
CA GLY A 144 11.29 23.82 3.44
C GLY A 144 11.12 22.38 3.97
N PHE A 145 10.15 22.12 4.86
CA PHE A 145 9.83 20.83 5.53
C PHE A 145 9.40 19.66 4.60
N ALA A 146 9.09 19.91 3.33
CA ALA A 146 8.75 18.88 2.35
C ALA A 146 8.92 19.42 0.91
N ALA A 147 9.35 18.58 -0.04
CA ALA A 147 9.41 18.94 -1.45
C ALA A 147 9.22 17.76 -2.41
N LEU A 148 8.73 18.06 -3.61
CA LEU A 148 8.70 17.11 -4.72
C LEU A 148 9.97 17.27 -5.56
N LEU A 149 10.74 16.20 -5.72
CA LEU A 149 12.01 16.18 -6.45
C LEU A 149 12.04 15.07 -7.53
N ASP A 150 12.94 15.18 -8.49
CA ASP A 150 13.23 14.10 -9.43
C ASP A 150 14.69 13.62 -9.24
N MET A 151 14.93 12.30 -9.29
CA MET A 151 16.27 11.68 -9.33
C MET A 151 16.50 10.88 -10.60
N LEU A 152 17.75 10.85 -11.05
CA LEU A 152 18.17 9.93 -12.09
C LEU A 152 19.18 8.92 -11.53
N PHE A 153 18.83 7.63 -11.54
CA PHE A 153 19.77 6.56 -11.20
C PHE A 153 20.44 5.97 -12.45
N ALA A 154 21.73 5.70 -12.37
CA ALA A 154 22.52 5.28 -13.53
C ALA A 154 22.25 3.84 -14.04
N GLN A 155 21.77 2.92 -13.17
CA GLN A 155 21.60 1.50 -13.54
C GLN A 155 20.17 1.12 -13.93
N ASP A 156 19.15 1.85 -13.46
CA ASP A 156 17.74 1.43 -13.54
C ASP A 156 16.82 2.48 -14.19
N GLY A 157 17.38 3.57 -14.70
CA GLY A 157 16.63 4.68 -15.30
C GLY A 157 16.27 5.79 -14.30
N SER A 158 15.35 6.65 -14.70
CA SER A 158 14.88 7.78 -13.89
C SER A 158 13.88 7.33 -12.81
N TYR A 159 14.01 7.91 -11.62
CA TYR A 159 13.13 7.70 -10.48
C TYR A 159 12.54 9.04 -10.07
N ARG A 160 11.22 9.10 -9.91
CA ARG A 160 10.60 10.29 -9.31
C ARG A 160 10.66 10.20 -7.80
N ILE A 161 11.04 11.30 -7.13
CA ILE A 161 11.19 11.34 -5.69
C ILE A 161 10.12 12.22 -5.03
N THR A 162 9.34 11.64 -4.15
CA THR A 162 8.66 12.43 -3.12
C THR A 162 9.61 12.56 -1.92
N VAL A 163 10.30 13.69 -1.75
CA VAL A 163 11.16 13.90 -0.57
C VAL A 163 10.42 14.62 0.54
N GLN A 164 10.46 14.07 1.74
CA GLN A 164 10.14 14.83 2.93
C GLN A 164 11.42 15.14 3.69
N GLN A 165 11.83 16.41 3.66
CA GLN A 165 13.04 16.89 4.34
C GLN A 165 12.62 17.82 5.45
N ALA A 166 12.90 17.46 6.70
CA ALA A 166 12.79 18.40 7.81
C ALA A 166 14.08 19.22 7.88
N SER A 167 14.20 20.24 7.01
CA SER A 167 15.38 21.12 6.98
C SER A 167 15.10 22.51 7.54
N THR A 168 16.15 23.12 8.10
CA THR A 168 16.22 24.55 8.44
C THR A 168 16.75 25.41 7.29
N ARG A 169 17.24 24.79 6.22
CA ARG A 169 17.74 25.42 5.00
C ARG A 169 16.68 25.50 3.92
N ALA A 170 17.00 26.31 2.92
CA ALA A 170 16.16 26.53 1.73
C ALA A 170 16.69 25.75 0.52
N ASP A 171 17.54 24.76 0.72
CA ASP A 171 18.13 23.94 -0.34
C ASP A 171 18.21 22.46 0.09
N PHE A 172 18.26 21.58 -0.90
CA PHE A 172 18.49 20.14 -0.71
C PHE A 172 19.96 19.85 -0.99
N ASP A 173 20.58 18.95 -0.23
CA ASP A 173 21.86 18.39 -0.66
C ASP A 173 21.65 17.63 -1.99
N ARG A 174 22.45 18.00 -2.99
CA ARG A 174 22.42 17.46 -4.35
C ARG A 174 23.69 16.70 -4.68
N SER A 175 24.49 16.39 -3.66
CA SER A 175 25.73 15.64 -3.82
C SER A 175 25.43 14.24 -4.35
N PRO A 176 26.16 13.75 -5.36
CA PRO A 176 26.06 12.37 -5.78
C PRO A 176 26.26 11.44 -4.58
N ALA A 177 25.33 10.51 -4.40
CA ALA A 177 25.40 9.49 -3.38
C ALA A 177 25.44 8.11 -4.04
N SER A 178 26.17 7.20 -3.39
CA SER A 178 26.23 5.79 -3.74
C SER A 178 25.16 5.05 -2.94
N PHE A 179 24.45 4.14 -3.58
CA PHE A 179 23.43 3.32 -2.96
C PHE A 179 23.64 1.85 -3.26
N ARG A 180 23.25 0.98 -2.33
CA ARG A 180 23.24 -0.47 -2.54
C ARG A 180 22.04 -1.11 -1.86
N ARG A 181 21.15 -1.70 -2.65
CA ARG A 181 20.10 -2.59 -2.13
C ARG A 181 20.75 -3.94 -1.84
N GLN A 182 20.64 -4.40 -0.60
CA GLN A 182 21.01 -5.75 -0.19
C GLN A 182 19.97 -6.75 -0.67
N SER A 183 20.33 -8.03 -0.69
CA SER A 183 19.40 -9.09 -1.12
C SER A 183 18.16 -9.17 -0.24
N ASP A 184 18.25 -8.79 1.04
CA ASP A 184 17.14 -8.80 1.99
C ASP A 184 16.30 -7.51 2.00
N SER A 185 16.43 -6.68 0.96
CA SER A 185 15.72 -5.41 0.78
C SER A 185 16.23 -4.22 1.61
N LEU A 186 17.29 -4.36 2.41
CA LEU A 186 17.93 -3.23 3.09
C LEU A 186 18.59 -2.29 2.06
N LEU A 187 18.33 -0.99 2.16
CA LEU A 187 19.01 0.00 1.34
C LEU A 187 20.13 0.67 2.13
N LEU A 188 21.35 0.59 1.60
CA LEU A 188 22.50 1.30 2.11
C LEU A 188 22.77 2.56 1.27
N ALA A 189 23.20 3.64 1.91
CA ALA A 189 23.60 4.89 1.25
C ALA A 189 24.86 5.48 1.88
N GLY A 190 25.63 6.24 1.09
CA GLY A 190 26.81 6.97 1.54
C GLY A 190 27.45 7.77 0.40
N PRO A 191 28.45 8.62 0.71
CA PRO A 191 29.13 9.43 -0.30
C PRO A 191 29.94 8.56 -1.28
N THR A 192 30.41 7.38 -0.84
CA THR A 192 31.18 6.44 -1.67
C THR A 192 30.72 4.99 -1.46
N PRO A 193 30.99 4.06 -2.40
CA PRO A 193 30.61 2.65 -2.26
C PRO A 193 31.22 1.91 -1.07
N ASP A 194 32.27 2.46 -0.46
CA ASP A 194 32.98 1.88 0.69
C ASP A 194 32.51 2.45 2.04
N THR A 195 31.65 3.47 2.02
CA THR A 195 31.15 4.18 3.22
C THR A 195 29.64 4.04 3.38
N LEU A 196 29.07 3.00 2.77
CA LEU A 196 27.62 2.77 2.77
C LEU A 196 27.12 2.36 4.16
N LEU A 197 26.10 3.04 4.65
CA LEU A 197 25.42 2.78 5.92
C LEU A 197 23.93 2.52 5.68
N ALA A 198 23.27 1.85 6.64
CA ALA A 198 21.82 1.67 6.59
C ALA A 198 21.11 3.02 6.43
N SER A 199 20.27 3.12 5.40
CA SER A 199 19.61 4.36 5.01
C SER A 199 18.19 4.12 4.50
N GLY A 200 17.58 2.94 4.71
CA GLY A 200 16.18 2.71 4.37
C GLY A 200 15.99 1.33 3.74
N ALA A 201 15.10 1.24 2.76
CA ALA A 201 14.69 -0.04 2.19
C ALA A 201 14.26 0.09 0.73
N ALA A 202 14.18 -1.02 0.03
CA ALA A 202 13.72 -1.07 -1.35
C ALA A 202 12.96 -2.37 -1.58
N THR A 203 11.81 -2.29 -2.26
CA THR A 203 11.05 -3.49 -2.63
C THR A 203 11.88 -4.42 -3.52
N ALA A 204 11.51 -5.70 -3.56
CA ALA A 204 12.18 -6.69 -4.41
C ALA A 204 12.32 -6.24 -5.87
N ALA A 205 11.26 -5.62 -6.40
CA ALA A 205 11.17 -5.10 -7.75
C ALA A 205 11.90 -3.76 -7.94
N GLY A 206 12.36 -3.10 -6.86
CA GLY A 206 12.98 -1.79 -6.92
C GLY A 206 12.02 -0.68 -7.37
N ASP A 207 10.71 -0.90 -7.30
CA ASP A 207 9.67 0.02 -7.76
C ASP A 207 9.21 1.01 -6.67
N PHE A 208 9.57 0.73 -5.42
CA PHE A 208 9.38 1.62 -4.27
C PHE A 208 10.60 1.55 -3.33
N LEU A 209 11.18 2.70 -3.02
CA LEU A 209 12.31 2.81 -2.11
C LEU A 209 12.03 3.83 -1.03
N THR A 210 12.62 3.63 0.14
CA THR A 210 12.70 4.60 1.21
C THR A 210 14.16 4.96 1.46
N LEU A 211 14.43 6.24 1.63
CA LEU A 211 15.74 6.74 2.03
C LEU A 211 15.62 7.57 3.29
N VAL A 212 16.62 7.49 4.15
CA VAL A 212 16.69 8.18 5.43
C VAL A 212 18.05 8.81 5.53
N ASP A 213 18.05 10.12 5.63
CA ASP A 213 19.20 10.88 6.07
C ASP A 213 19.13 11.05 7.58
N THR A 214 20.11 10.45 8.25
CA THR A 214 20.28 10.52 9.70
C THR A 214 21.52 11.31 10.09
N ASP A 215 22.24 11.92 9.14
CA ASP A 215 23.42 12.71 9.48
C ASP A 215 23.00 14.13 9.87
N THR A 216 23.15 14.47 11.16
CA THR A 216 22.80 15.81 11.63
C THR A 216 23.91 16.84 11.42
N SER A 217 25.04 16.45 10.84
CA SER A 217 26.24 17.30 10.77
C SER A 217 26.06 18.57 9.94
N ASP A 218 25.15 18.54 8.96
CA ASP A 218 24.79 19.70 8.12
C ASP A 218 23.57 20.47 8.65
N GLY A 219 22.95 19.99 9.73
CA GLY A 219 21.76 20.57 10.35
C GLY A 219 20.43 20.08 9.74
N GLU A 220 20.45 18.99 8.97
CA GLU A 220 19.29 18.43 8.29
C GLU A 220 19.04 16.98 8.70
N VAL A 221 17.79 16.55 8.55
CA VAL A 221 17.40 15.14 8.53
C VAL A 221 16.23 14.98 7.56
N SER A 222 16.16 13.85 6.88
CA SER A 222 15.09 13.64 5.90
C SER A 222 14.67 12.18 5.79
N VAL A 223 13.44 11.98 5.31
CA VAL A 223 12.97 10.72 4.78
C VAL A 223 12.43 10.95 3.38
N SER A 224 12.94 10.22 2.41
CA SER A 224 12.48 10.26 1.03
C SER A 224 11.73 8.97 0.68
N TYR A 225 10.69 9.12 -0.13
CA TYR A 225 9.97 8.00 -0.72
C TYR A 225 10.11 8.09 -2.24
N LEU A 226 10.75 7.08 -2.83
CA LEU A 226 11.10 7.06 -4.23
C LEU A 226 10.21 6.05 -4.96
N MET A 227 9.74 6.45 -6.14
CA MET A 227 9.03 5.56 -7.06
C MET A 227 9.73 5.62 -8.41
N ALA A 228 9.82 4.47 -9.09
CA ALA A 228 10.30 4.46 -10.47
C ALA A 228 9.45 5.39 -11.35
N GLU A 229 10.09 6.14 -12.26
CA GLU A 229 9.33 6.96 -13.22
C GLU A 229 8.45 6.06 -14.08
N GLN A 230 7.23 6.50 -14.34
CA GLN A 230 6.29 5.75 -15.14
C GLN A 230 6.27 6.30 -16.56
N ALA A 231 6.15 5.41 -17.54
CA ALA A 231 6.01 5.84 -18.92
C ALA A 231 4.53 6.08 -19.30
N GLN A 232 3.57 5.47 -18.58
CA GLN A 232 2.16 5.40 -18.97
C GLN A 232 1.22 5.24 -17.77
N ALA A 233 1.38 6.05 -16.73
CA ALA A 233 0.42 6.08 -15.64
C ALA A 233 -0.95 6.54 -16.14
N GLN A 234 -2.02 5.92 -15.64
CA GLN A 234 -3.38 6.29 -16.00
C GLN A 234 -4.15 6.78 -14.78
N GLN A 235 -5.02 7.76 -14.97
CA GLN A 235 -5.90 8.26 -13.91
C GLN A 235 -6.79 7.18 -13.29
N ALA A 236 -7.14 6.15 -14.08
CA ALA A 236 -7.86 4.97 -13.63
C ALA A 236 -7.06 4.12 -12.63
N ALA A 237 -5.72 4.16 -12.68
CA ALA A 237 -4.87 3.47 -11.72
C ALA A 237 -5.03 4.01 -10.29
N PHE A 238 -5.55 5.23 -10.10
CA PHE A 238 -5.83 5.72 -8.74
C PHE A 238 -7.22 5.32 -8.21
N ASN A 239 -7.95 4.42 -8.88
CA ASN A 239 -9.26 3.97 -8.43
C ASN A 239 -9.16 3.10 -7.16
N GLY A 240 -10.07 3.32 -6.21
CA GLY A 240 -10.21 2.46 -5.03
C GLY A 240 -10.33 3.24 -3.71
N THR A 241 -10.32 2.49 -2.62
CA THR A 241 -10.24 3.05 -1.27
C THR A 241 -8.79 3.04 -0.80
N TYR A 242 -8.35 4.11 -0.14
CA TYR A 242 -7.00 4.31 0.36
C TYR A 242 -7.05 4.70 1.83
N TYR A 243 -6.11 4.17 2.60
CA TYR A 243 -5.83 4.65 3.94
C TYR A 243 -4.55 5.45 3.91
N CYS A 244 -4.55 6.61 4.56
CA CYS A 244 -3.47 7.57 4.49
C CYS A 244 -3.03 8.04 5.86
N GLY A 245 -1.72 8.12 6.06
CA GLY A 245 -1.07 8.78 7.18
C GLY A 245 -0.43 10.07 6.72
N HIS A 246 -0.61 11.16 7.46
CA HIS A 246 -0.10 12.48 7.10
C HIS A 246 0.42 13.20 8.34
N ILE A 247 1.69 13.61 8.32
CA ILE A 247 2.30 14.43 9.38
C ILE A 247 2.59 15.84 8.86
N LEU A 248 2.41 16.83 9.72
CA LEU A 248 2.46 18.25 9.39
C LEU A 248 3.50 18.99 10.24
N SER A 249 4.12 20.01 9.66
CA SER A 249 5.20 20.80 10.28
C SER A 249 4.78 21.55 11.55
N ASN A 250 3.47 21.73 11.77
CA ASN A 250 2.91 22.34 12.98
C ASN A 250 2.65 21.34 14.13
N GLY A 251 3.14 20.10 14.00
CA GLY A 251 2.95 19.07 15.03
C GLY A 251 1.59 18.37 14.98
N GLN A 252 0.87 18.45 13.86
CA GLN A 252 -0.33 17.64 13.64
C GLN A 252 0.00 16.31 12.94
N ALA A 253 -0.81 15.29 13.24
CA ALA A 253 -0.88 14.03 12.48
C ALA A 253 -2.34 13.71 12.17
N LEU A 254 -2.58 13.16 10.99
CA LEU A 254 -3.87 12.74 10.48
C LEU A 254 -3.79 11.29 10.01
N TYR A 255 -4.85 10.54 10.28
CA TYR A 255 -5.15 9.26 9.65
C TYR A 255 -6.52 9.35 9.01
N PHE A 256 -6.59 9.16 7.69
CA PHE A 256 -7.82 9.35 6.93
C PHE A 256 -8.00 8.27 5.86
N ARG A 257 -9.25 8.11 5.45
CA ARG A 257 -9.64 7.25 4.33
C ARG A 257 -10.02 8.12 3.14
N ALA A 258 -9.45 7.84 1.98
CA ALA A 258 -9.84 8.44 0.71
C ALA A 258 -10.51 7.39 -0.18
N THR A 259 -11.64 7.71 -0.79
CA THR A 259 -12.31 6.89 -1.79
C THR A 259 -12.26 7.62 -3.12
N VAL A 260 -11.63 6.99 -4.10
CA VAL A 260 -11.19 7.59 -5.35
C VAL A 260 -11.83 6.81 -6.49
N ASN A 261 -12.37 7.48 -7.51
CA ASN A 261 -13.25 6.84 -8.50
C ASN A 261 -12.61 6.47 -9.85
N GLY A 262 -11.28 6.64 -9.99
CA GLY A 262 -10.59 6.41 -11.26
C GLY A 262 -10.81 7.50 -12.33
N LYS A 263 -11.58 8.56 -12.04
CA LYS A 263 -12.04 9.59 -12.98
C LYS A 263 -11.73 11.02 -12.52
N GLY A 264 -10.86 11.19 -11.53
CA GLY A 264 -10.40 12.50 -11.08
C GLY A 264 -11.20 13.13 -9.94
N SER A 265 -12.10 12.38 -9.31
CA SER A 265 -12.80 12.83 -8.12
C SER A 265 -12.93 11.74 -7.07
N GLY A 266 -13.30 12.15 -5.86
CA GLY A 266 -13.46 11.24 -4.75
C GLY A 266 -13.99 11.94 -3.50
N SER A 267 -13.88 11.24 -2.38
CA SER A 267 -14.13 11.80 -1.06
C SER A 267 -13.07 11.37 -0.06
N LEU A 268 -12.84 12.22 0.93
CA LEU A 268 -11.93 11.96 2.04
C LEU A 268 -12.71 12.03 3.35
N PHE A 269 -12.42 11.12 4.26
CA PHE A 269 -12.98 11.06 5.60
C PHE A 269 -11.86 10.90 6.64
N ILE A 270 -11.72 11.88 7.54
CA ILE A 270 -10.72 11.82 8.62
C ILE A 270 -11.19 10.82 9.68
N LEU A 271 -10.42 9.75 9.87
CA LEU A 271 -10.71 8.69 10.85
C LEU A 271 -10.14 9.02 12.23
N ARG A 272 -8.94 9.61 12.26
CA ARG A 272 -8.26 10.11 13.47
C ARG A 272 -7.48 11.37 13.14
N ASN A 273 -7.44 12.30 14.08
CA ASN A 273 -6.53 13.42 14.07
C ASN A 273 -6.10 13.79 15.49
N ARG A 274 -4.98 14.49 15.59
CA ARG A 274 -4.44 14.94 16.88
C ARG A 274 -5.25 16.06 17.54
N LEU A 275 -5.96 16.90 16.77
CA LEU A 275 -6.58 18.16 17.27
C LEU A 275 -8.12 18.17 17.34
N ASN A 276 -8.79 17.01 17.31
CA ASN A 276 -10.24 16.84 17.28
C ASN A 276 -10.96 17.46 16.06
N GLY A 277 -11.91 16.70 15.52
CA GLY A 277 -12.79 17.10 14.41
C GLY A 277 -12.81 16.03 13.32
N ALA A 278 -13.94 15.34 13.15
CA ALA A 278 -14.16 14.49 11.99
C ALA A 278 -14.70 15.37 10.85
N ASN A 279 -13.90 15.54 9.80
CA ASN A 279 -14.33 16.26 8.61
C ASN A 279 -14.38 15.28 7.44
N GLN A 280 -15.49 15.34 6.70
CA GLN A 280 -15.58 14.79 5.35
C GLN A 280 -15.34 15.93 4.37
N ALA A 281 -14.55 15.66 3.33
CA ALA A 281 -14.31 16.61 2.25
C ALA A 281 -14.46 15.91 0.90
N SER A 282 -15.01 16.63 -0.08
CA SER A 282 -14.82 16.25 -1.48
C SER A 282 -13.34 16.39 -1.85
N MET A 283 -12.86 15.50 -2.72
CA MET A 283 -11.52 15.60 -3.30
C MET A 283 -11.59 15.60 -4.83
N ALA A 284 -10.64 16.30 -5.43
CA ALA A 284 -10.32 16.21 -6.85
C ALA A 284 -8.88 15.72 -6.99
N TYR A 285 -8.56 15.02 -8.07
CA TYR A 285 -7.20 14.56 -8.31
C TYR A 285 -6.90 14.42 -9.81
N SER A 286 -5.61 14.41 -10.14
CA SER A 286 -5.11 14.11 -11.49
C SER A 286 -3.85 13.26 -11.39
N VAL A 287 -3.69 12.35 -12.36
CA VAL A 287 -2.48 11.53 -12.55
C VAL A 287 -1.96 11.85 -13.95
N SER A 288 -0.75 12.39 -14.03
CA SER A 288 -0.02 12.61 -15.27
C SER A 288 0.55 11.30 -15.80
N GLU A 289 0.88 11.23 -17.09
CA GLU A 289 1.45 10.02 -17.74
C GLU A 289 2.73 9.53 -17.07
N ASP A 290 3.49 10.46 -16.46
CA ASP A 290 4.72 10.18 -15.75
C ASP A 290 4.52 9.67 -14.31
N GLY A 291 3.28 9.50 -13.86
CA GLY A 291 2.91 9.09 -12.51
C GLY A 291 2.77 10.24 -11.50
N THR A 292 3.09 11.49 -11.90
CA THR A 292 2.86 12.66 -11.05
C THR A 292 1.40 12.77 -10.70
N THR A 293 1.11 12.80 -9.41
CA THR A 293 -0.26 12.80 -8.91
C THR A 293 -0.49 13.97 -7.98
N THR A 294 -1.55 14.74 -8.22
CA THR A 294 -2.01 15.80 -7.33
C THR A 294 -3.38 15.48 -6.77
N VAL A 295 -3.58 15.73 -5.47
CA VAL A 295 -4.86 15.57 -4.79
C VAL A 295 -5.22 16.87 -4.08
N ASP A 296 -6.38 17.42 -4.40
CA ASP A 296 -6.93 18.63 -3.80
C ASP A 296 -8.13 18.28 -2.91
N TYR A 297 -8.10 18.71 -1.65
CA TYR A 297 -9.21 18.56 -0.72
C TYR A 297 -9.22 19.68 0.32
N ALA A 298 -10.40 20.21 0.67
CA ALA A 298 -10.55 21.23 1.72
C ALA A 298 -9.55 22.42 1.65
N GLY A 299 -9.18 22.86 0.44
CA GLY A 299 -8.21 23.94 0.23
C GLY A 299 -6.73 23.54 0.40
N ILE A 300 -6.45 22.25 0.60
CA ILE A 300 -5.13 21.65 0.70
C ILE A 300 -4.81 20.94 -0.62
N ARG A 301 -3.55 21.08 -1.08
CA ARG A 301 -3.00 20.33 -2.21
C ARG A 301 -1.89 19.39 -1.75
N LEU A 302 -2.04 18.12 -2.06
CA LEU A 302 -0.96 17.12 -2.02
C LEU A 302 -0.41 16.94 -3.43
N ALA A 303 0.92 16.87 -3.56
CA ALA A 303 1.60 16.60 -4.81
C ALA A 303 2.68 15.53 -4.59
N GLY A 304 2.72 14.52 -5.46
CA GLY A 304 3.65 13.41 -5.33
C GLY A 304 3.53 12.38 -6.45
N SER A 305 3.72 11.11 -6.11
CA SER A 305 3.79 10.01 -7.06
C SER A 305 2.87 8.87 -6.64
N LEU A 306 2.16 8.31 -7.62
CA LEU A 306 1.36 7.10 -7.49
C LEU A 306 2.17 5.94 -8.07
N SER A 307 2.18 4.75 -7.45
CA SER A 307 2.86 3.56 -7.97
C SER A 307 2.19 3.03 -9.24
N PRO A 308 2.87 2.23 -10.09
CA PRO A 308 2.32 1.83 -11.39
C PRO A 308 1.00 1.06 -11.30
N ASP A 309 0.86 0.24 -10.26
CA ASP A 309 -0.37 -0.49 -9.94
C ASP A 309 -1.39 0.31 -9.12
N GLY A 310 -1.02 1.54 -8.75
CA GLY A 310 -1.76 2.45 -7.89
C GLY A 310 -1.91 1.98 -6.45
N SER A 311 -1.15 0.99 -5.99
CA SER A 311 -1.19 0.50 -4.61
C SER A 311 -0.67 1.48 -3.58
N VAL A 312 0.27 2.36 -3.94
CA VAL A 312 0.92 3.31 -3.03
C VAL A 312 0.93 4.70 -3.66
N PHE A 313 0.54 5.71 -2.90
CA PHE A 313 0.67 7.12 -3.26
C PHE A 313 1.45 7.83 -2.17
N THR A 314 2.57 8.45 -2.51
CA THR A 314 3.33 9.31 -1.58
C THR A 314 3.22 10.73 -2.05
N ALA A 315 3.06 11.67 -1.13
CA ALA A 315 2.92 13.07 -1.48
C ALA A 315 3.41 14.02 -0.41
N THR A 316 3.72 15.23 -0.85
CA THR A 316 4.00 16.36 0.03
C THR A 316 2.82 17.32 0.00
N GLN A 317 2.54 17.94 1.15
CA GLN A 317 1.58 19.02 1.21
C GLN A 317 2.24 20.32 0.73
N VAL A 318 1.72 20.88 -0.35
CA VAL A 318 2.23 22.11 -0.97
C VAL A 318 1.29 23.26 -0.64
N ALA A 319 1.38 23.77 0.60
CA ALA A 319 0.68 24.99 1.01
C ALA A 319 1.66 26.00 1.60
N SER A 320 1.40 27.30 1.38
CA SER A 320 2.32 28.38 1.77
C SER A 320 2.47 28.57 3.28
N SER A 321 1.52 28.08 4.07
CA SER A 321 1.48 28.24 5.54
C SER A 321 1.72 26.95 6.31
N LEU A 322 1.69 25.79 5.64
CA LEU A 322 1.76 24.49 6.30
C LEU A 322 2.29 23.43 5.33
N GLN A 323 3.36 22.77 5.73
CA GLN A 323 4.02 21.71 4.97
C GLN A 323 3.84 20.37 5.70
N GLY A 324 3.98 19.27 4.97
CA GLY A 324 3.83 17.93 5.49
C GLY A 324 4.12 16.89 4.44
N ALA A 325 4.12 15.62 4.83
CA ALA A 325 4.01 14.55 3.86
C ALA A 325 3.05 13.47 4.30
N ALA A 326 2.53 12.84 3.27
CA ALA A 326 1.54 11.80 3.35
C ALA A 326 2.02 10.57 2.58
N ILE A 327 1.63 9.43 3.11
CA ILE A 327 1.60 8.17 2.39
C ILE A 327 0.18 7.64 2.44
N CYS A 328 -0.29 7.13 1.31
CA CYS A 328 -1.55 6.48 1.14
C CYS A 328 -1.29 5.11 0.56
N VAL A 329 -1.90 4.07 1.13
CA VAL A 329 -1.89 2.73 0.54
C VAL A 329 -3.30 2.32 0.22
N ARG A 330 -3.48 1.68 -0.93
CA ARG A 330 -4.79 1.18 -1.35
C ARG A 330 -5.22 0.10 -0.36
N ALA A 331 -6.43 0.24 0.15
CA ALA A 331 -7.12 -0.81 0.87
C ALA A 331 -7.18 -2.07 0.00
N SER A 332 -7.22 -3.21 0.64
CA SER A 332 -7.38 -4.49 -0.05
C SER A 332 -8.36 -5.36 0.70
N GLY A 333 -9.00 -6.26 -0.03
CA GLY A 333 -9.77 -7.31 0.60
C GLY A 333 -8.85 -8.35 1.20
N ASN A 334 -9.06 -8.65 2.47
CA ASN A 334 -8.65 -9.88 3.16
C ASN A 334 -7.25 -9.87 3.69
N LYS A 335 -6.84 -8.71 4.17
CA LYS A 335 -5.67 -8.64 5.03
C LYS A 335 -6.01 -9.18 6.41
N MET A 336 -5.24 -10.17 6.80
CA MET A 336 -5.18 -10.67 8.16
C MET A 336 -3.73 -10.62 8.61
N VAL A 337 -3.53 -10.63 9.93
CA VAL A 337 -2.19 -10.48 10.50
C VAL A 337 -1.24 -11.60 10.06
N SER A 338 -1.77 -12.81 9.82
CA SER A 338 -1.03 -13.95 9.27
C SER A 338 -0.43 -13.67 7.88
N ASN A 339 -1.12 -12.90 7.05
CA ASN A 339 -0.72 -12.61 5.68
C ASN A 339 0.37 -11.52 5.63
N VAL A 340 0.31 -10.62 6.61
CA VAL A 340 1.20 -9.45 6.75
C VAL A 340 2.36 -9.77 7.70
N ALA A 341 2.33 -10.88 8.42
CA ALA A 341 3.44 -11.33 9.24
C ALA A 341 4.75 -11.42 8.43
N GLY A 342 5.84 -11.06 9.08
CA GLY A 342 7.17 -10.99 8.46
C GLY A 342 8.02 -9.87 9.05
N SER A 343 9.21 -9.71 8.47
CA SER A 343 10.14 -8.65 8.84
C SER A 343 10.12 -7.53 7.80
N TYR A 344 10.33 -6.32 8.26
CA TYR A 344 10.23 -5.09 7.48
C TYR A 344 11.35 -4.12 7.86
N TYR A 345 11.86 -3.38 6.89
CA TYR A 345 12.71 -2.22 7.15
C TYR A 345 11.87 -0.94 7.12
N GLY A 346 11.94 -0.17 8.19
CA GLY A 346 11.20 1.08 8.38
C GLY A 346 12.06 2.31 8.12
N ALA A 347 11.53 3.27 7.37
CA ALA A 347 12.02 4.63 7.30
C ALA A 347 11.16 5.52 8.19
N TRP A 348 11.78 6.12 9.19
CA TRP A 348 11.12 6.82 10.28
C TRP A 348 11.41 8.32 10.24
N MET A 349 10.37 9.12 10.46
CA MET A 349 10.51 10.54 10.78
C MET A 349 9.48 11.00 11.82
N SER A 350 9.95 11.86 12.71
CA SER A 350 9.15 12.57 13.71
C SER A 350 9.11 14.07 13.41
N THR A 351 8.14 14.78 13.98
CA THR A 351 8.19 16.26 14.02
C THR A 351 9.16 16.78 15.08
N GLN A 352 9.65 15.94 15.99
CA GLN A 352 10.96 16.19 16.58
C GLN A 352 11.99 15.88 15.49
N PRO A 353 13.02 16.72 15.25
CA PRO A 353 13.97 16.58 14.14
C PRO A 353 14.83 15.32 14.29
N VAL A 354 14.18 14.17 14.15
CA VAL A 354 14.71 12.84 14.35
C VAL A 354 14.19 11.97 13.23
N SER A 355 15.14 11.36 12.54
CA SER A 355 14.92 10.38 11.50
C SER A 355 15.67 9.10 11.86
N GLY A 356 15.28 7.98 11.26
CA GLY A 356 16.00 6.73 11.46
C GLY A 356 15.53 5.58 10.59
N VAL A 357 16.32 4.52 10.64
CA VAL A 357 16.07 3.25 9.97
C VAL A 357 15.79 2.22 11.05
N THR A 358 14.65 1.53 10.95
CA THR A 358 14.25 0.49 11.90
C THR A 358 14.07 -0.86 11.20
N GLU A 359 14.10 -1.93 11.97
CA GLU A 359 13.64 -3.26 11.55
C GLU A 359 12.46 -3.65 12.44
N LEU A 360 11.32 -3.92 11.83
CA LEU A 360 10.10 -4.38 12.48
C LEU A 360 9.87 -5.85 12.13
N THR A 361 9.65 -6.69 13.14
CA THR A 361 9.14 -8.05 12.97
C THR A 361 7.71 -8.12 13.50
N LEU A 362 6.79 -8.58 12.66
CA LEU A 362 5.39 -8.83 12.96
C LEU A 362 5.13 -10.34 12.91
N ASP A 363 4.72 -10.93 14.02
CA ASP A 363 4.36 -12.35 14.04
C ASP A 363 2.92 -12.61 13.57
N SER A 364 2.56 -13.88 13.38
CA SER A 364 1.23 -14.30 12.95
C SER A 364 0.13 -14.10 14.01
N ARG A 365 0.49 -13.60 15.20
CA ARG A 365 -0.45 -13.22 16.27
C ARG A 365 -0.58 -11.71 16.39
N GLY A 366 0.13 -10.92 15.60
CA GLY A 366 0.13 -9.47 15.69
C GLY A 366 1.10 -8.89 16.71
N GLN A 367 1.97 -9.69 17.32
CA GLN A 367 3.01 -9.17 18.21
C GLN A 367 4.12 -8.54 17.39
N THR A 368 4.55 -7.34 17.80
CA THR A 368 5.64 -6.62 17.13
C THR A 368 6.89 -6.55 17.97
N THR A 369 8.04 -6.69 17.31
CA THR A 369 9.35 -6.30 17.84
C THR A 369 9.99 -5.33 16.86
N GLU A 370 10.37 -4.15 17.34
CA GLU A 370 11.03 -3.13 16.51
C GLU A 370 12.42 -2.80 17.08
N THR A 371 13.42 -2.81 16.19
CA THR A 371 14.83 -2.51 16.49
C THR A 371 15.26 -1.28 15.69
N VAL A 372 15.92 -0.32 16.32
CA VAL A 372 16.53 0.82 15.62
C VAL A 372 17.89 0.38 15.06
N LEU A 373 18.06 0.44 13.74
CA LEU A 373 19.33 0.14 13.07
C LEU A 373 20.24 1.37 13.06
N ARG A 374 19.65 2.55 12.84
CA ARG A 374 20.34 3.84 12.83
C ARG A 374 19.33 4.96 13.11
N ASP A 375 19.73 5.99 13.82
CA ASP A 375 18.95 7.22 13.97
C ASP A 375 19.85 8.45 13.98
N SER A 376 19.24 9.64 13.90
CA SER A 376 19.96 10.90 13.87
C SER A 376 20.43 11.41 15.25
N LEU A 377 20.04 10.73 16.34
CA LEU A 377 20.34 11.16 17.72
C LEU A 377 21.12 10.14 18.55
N GLY A 378 21.66 9.09 17.93
CA GLY A 378 22.50 8.08 18.58
C GLY A 378 21.77 7.16 19.56
N GLY A 379 20.51 6.78 19.30
CA GLY A 379 19.79 5.76 20.05
C GLY A 379 18.69 6.26 20.99
N ARG A 380 18.01 7.37 20.67
CA ARG A 380 16.78 7.75 21.42
C ARG A 380 15.60 7.00 20.82
N GLY A 381 15.34 5.84 21.41
CA GLY A 381 14.30 4.90 21.01
C GLY A 381 12.91 5.51 20.87
N TYR A 382 12.53 5.85 19.64
CA TYR A 382 11.21 5.47 19.22
C TYR A 382 11.21 3.96 19.08
N SER A 383 10.55 3.29 20.01
CA SER A 383 10.08 1.94 19.82
C SER A 383 8.57 2.06 19.65
N LEU A 384 8.00 1.43 18.61
CA LEU A 384 6.68 0.84 18.74
C LEU A 384 6.78 -0.21 19.86
N GLY A 385 6.89 0.24 21.12
CA GLY A 385 7.19 -0.62 22.26
C GLY A 385 6.23 -1.79 22.27
N GLN A 386 6.73 -3.03 22.40
CA GLN A 386 5.99 -4.29 22.17
C GLN A 386 4.48 -4.11 21.95
N ASN A 387 4.12 -3.76 20.72
CA ASN A 387 2.78 -3.37 20.38
C ASN A 387 2.08 -4.56 19.73
N PHE A 388 0.80 -4.67 20.03
CA PHE A 388 -0.07 -5.53 19.25
C PHE A 388 -0.54 -4.72 18.03
N MET A 389 -0.34 -5.26 16.83
CA MET A 389 -0.92 -4.77 15.59
C MET A 389 -2.14 -5.61 15.24
N LEU A 390 -3.31 -4.98 15.26
CA LEU A 390 -4.51 -5.55 14.65
C LEU A 390 -4.52 -5.17 13.17
N VAL A 391 -4.47 -6.16 12.29
CA VAL A 391 -4.66 -5.98 10.84
C VAL A 391 -6.08 -6.39 10.49
N LYS A 392 -6.87 -5.43 10.01
CA LYS A 392 -8.25 -5.67 9.57
C LYS A 392 -8.28 -6.19 8.14
N GLY A 393 -9.39 -6.83 7.80
CA GLY A 393 -9.70 -7.33 6.46
C GLY A 393 -9.46 -6.29 5.36
N SER A 394 -9.67 -5.00 5.60
CA SER A 394 -9.45 -3.93 4.61
C SER A 394 -7.98 -3.54 4.39
N GLY A 395 -7.04 -4.10 5.14
CA GLY A 395 -5.65 -3.66 5.21
C GLY A 395 -5.39 -2.51 6.19
N GLU A 396 -6.42 -2.01 6.88
CA GLU A 396 -6.25 -1.05 7.98
C GLU A 396 -5.53 -1.69 9.16
N ILE A 397 -4.58 -0.94 9.74
CA ILE A 397 -3.82 -1.35 10.92
C ILE A 397 -4.22 -0.46 12.10
N GLU A 398 -4.54 -1.11 13.21
CA GLU A 398 -4.74 -0.46 14.50
C GLU A 398 -3.71 -0.95 15.49
N THR A 399 -3.07 -0.01 16.17
CA THR A 399 -2.23 -0.28 17.34
C THR A 399 -2.81 0.48 18.54
N ARG A 400 -2.22 0.28 19.72
CA ARG A 400 -2.64 1.01 20.92
C ARG A 400 -2.60 2.54 20.75
N ASP A 401 -1.54 3.03 20.10
CA ASP A 401 -1.20 4.46 20.09
C ASP A 401 -1.10 5.03 18.66
N ALA A 402 -1.27 4.22 17.62
CA ALA A 402 -1.05 4.62 16.23
C ALA A 402 -1.97 3.86 15.28
N ASN A 403 -2.17 4.43 14.09
CA ASN A 403 -2.94 3.82 13.01
C ASN A 403 -2.08 3.66 11.78
N GLY A 404 -2.47 2.76 10.89
CA GLY A 404 -1.69 2.47 9.71
C GLY A 404 -2.49 1.76 8.65
N ALA A 405 -1.80 1.34 7.61
CA ALA A 405 -2.33 0.39 6.66
C ALA A 405 -1.19 -0.31 5.93
N VAL A 406 -1.54 -1.43 5.30
CA VAL A 406 -0.66 -2.23 4.46
C VAL A 406 -1.17 -2.22 3.02
N SER A 407 -0.24 -2.16 2.07
CA SER A 407 -0.52 -2.25 0.64
C SER A 407 -1.21 -3.57 0.30
N PRO A 408 -1.94 -3.61 -0.82
CA PRO A 408 -2.63 -4.81 -1.26
C PRO A 408 -1.72 -6.02 -1.36
N ASP A 409 -0.45 -5.88 -1.74
CA ASP A 409 0.52 -6.98 -1.82
C ASP A 409 1.32 -7.25 -0.54
N GLY A 410 1.11 -6.48 0.53
CA GLY A 410 1.86 -6.66 1.77
C GLY A 410 3.29 -6.11 1.73
N ARG A 411 3.76 -5.55 0.61
CA ARG A 411 5.16 -5.14 0.46
C ARG A 411 5.47 -3.78 1.10
N VAL A 412 4.47 -2.90 1.23
CA VAL A 412 4.59 -1.59 1.86
C VAL A 412 3.56 -1.49 2.98
N MET A 413 3.99 -1.00 4.14
CA MET A 413 3.12 -0.70 5.26
C MET A 413 3.49 0.67 5.80
N PHE A 414 2.54 1.40 6.38
CA PHE A 414 2.87 2.59 7.15
C PHE A 414 2.17 2.58 8.50
N VAL A 415 2.77 3.30 9.45
CA VAL A 415 2.18 3.62 10.74
C VAL A 415 2.34 5.12 11.00
N VAL A 416 1.26 5.77 11.40
CA VAL A 416 1.20 7.18 11.78
C VAL A 416 0.74 7.33 13.24
N GLN A 417 1.53 8.07 14.01
CA GLN A 417 1.32 8.33 15.42
C GLN A 417 0.41 9.55 15.60
N THR A 418 -0.85 9.30 15.96
CA THR A 418 -1.88 10.35 16.14
C THR A 418 -2.21 10.67 17.61
N ASP A 419 -1.63 9.96 18.58
CA ASP A 419 -1.84 10.19 20.02
C ASP A 419 -1.35 11.61 20.41
N PRO A 420 -2.21 12.44 21.03
CA PRO A 420 -1.84 13.75 21.55
C PRO A 420 -0.70 13.75 22.58
N GLY A 421 -0.47 12.64 23.29
CA GLY A 421 0.58 12.44 24.28
C GLY A 421 1.95 12.03 23.72
N LYS A 422 2.04 11.72 22.42
CA LYS A 422 3.29 11.35 21.74
C LYS A 422 3.66 12.36 20.66
N PHE A 423 4.86 12.30 20.10
CA PHE A 423 5.19 13.14 18.95
C PHE A 423 4.57 12.57 17.66
N PRO A 424 4.04 13.43 16.78
CA PRO A 424 3.67 13.03 15.42
C PRO A 424 4.85 12.36 14.74
N THR A 425 4.60 11.14 14.28
CA THR A 425 5.59 10.27 13.68
C THR A 425 4.95 9.56 12.51
N LEU A 426 5.67 9.46 11.39
CA LEU A 426 5.35 8.59 10.27
C LEU A 426 6.48 7.59 10.10
N ILE A 427 6.12 6.32 9.97
CA ILE A 427 7.05 5.26 9.58
C ILE A 427 6.49 4.57 8.35
N VAL A 428 7.34 4.41 7.33
CA VAL A 428 7.03 3.62 6.14
C VAL A 428 7.94 2.40 6.12
N TYR A 429 7.32 1.25 6.18
CA TYR A 429 7.92 -0.06 6.19
C TYR A 429 7.89 -0.69 4.81
N VAL A 430 9.00 -1.31 4.42
CA VAL A 430 9.12 -2.16 3.23
C VAL A 430 9.44 -3.57 3.70
N ARG A 431 8.71 -4.56 3.18
CA ARG A 431 8.89 -5.96 3.56
C ARG A 431 10.25 -6.48 3.12
N LYS A 432 10.90 -7.27 3.97
CA LYS A 432 12.10 -8.04 3.62
C LYS A 432 11.72 -9.17 2.66
N THR A 433 12.67 -9.51 1.79
CA THR A 433 12.56 -10.56 0.78
C THR A 433 13.35 -11.79 1.15
#